data_AF-A0A6P0ISS7-F1
#
_entry.id   AF-A0A6P0ISS7-F1
#
_cell.length_a   1.000
_cell.length_b   1.000
_cell.length_c   1.000
_cell.angle_alpha   90.00
_cell.angle_beta   90.00
_cell.angle_gamma   90.00
#
_symmetry.space_group_name_H-M   'P 1'
#
loop_
_entity.id
_entity.type
_entity.pdbx_description
1 polymer ?
#
loop_
_entity_poly.entity_id
_entity_poly.type
_entity_poly.pdbx_seq_one_letter_code
_entity_poly.pdbx_strand_id
1 'polypeptide(L)'
;MVISSVTEATGKWGNLDSQRGNLSELDLWCMICGDFHMTADHWKFMAEDMPKDPVDMIEDLTKMGIYKPDTFKMADAVNAADIRKALLLKVAGKGDPKREQLVLELAKQAGGIENAFAAAFGPKAGEFFGDVRHYNSFSRRRFLKNLAVGAALVTLANCTSKQQTQDLKTGENQPPPNVDSLEKTDLKIGFIPITCATPIIMSEPLGFYSKYGFNAKVVKMPSWGAVRDSAIAGELDAYHMLAPMPIAMTLGLGSATFGVKLASIENINGQAITVANKYKGKINGPADFKGFTIGVPFPYSMHNLLMRYYLATGGVDPDKDVKIRPVPPPDSIAQLVAGDIDAYLMPDPFNQRAVYEEAGFIHKLTKELWEGHPCCAFAASDAWIEENPNTFRSLNKAIIEAAGYARNPANRPEIAKAISERAFLNQPVEVVEAVLTGNFEDGQGNTKAVPDRIDFDPYPWQSFANWISSQLVRWDLQGDGKVKSAITSEKYDEVGKEIFLTDLARELAQEVGQTPPTEIYRTETLEFDTFDPAKPQEYVDEQIKKYGF
;
A
#
# COMPACT_ATOMS: atom_id res chain seq x y z
N MET A 1 50.76 -9.03 79.57
CA MET A 1 50.09 -9.87 78.55
C MET A 1 51.08 -10.14 77.42
N VAL A 2 50.99 -11.33 76.80
CA VAL A 2 51.88 -11.94 75.78
C VAL A 2 51.71 -11.18 74.43
N ILE A 3 52.73 -10.63 73.75
CA ILE A 3 53.83 -11.18 72.88
C ILE A 3 53.38 -11.70 71.49
N SER A 4 53.88 -11.03 70.42
CA SER A 4 54.18 -11.43 69.00
C SER A 4 53.14 -12.25 68.18
N SER A 5 53.26 -12.58 66.87
CA SER A 5 54.22 -12.37 65.74
C SER A 5 53.47 -12.69 64.41
N VAL A 6 53.59 -11.93 63.31
CA VAL A 6 54.45 -12.12 62.10
C VAL A 6 54.13 -13.35 61.18
N THR A 7 54.11 -13.12 59.86
CA THR A 7 54.07 -14.08 58.70
C THR A 7 52.82 -14.97 58.54
N GLU A 8 52.38 -15.46 57.37
CA GLU A 8 52.80 -15.38 55.94
C GLU A 8 51.51 -15.61 55.05
N ALA A 9 51.44 -15.50 53.70
CA ALA A 9 52.38 -15.15 52.62
C ALA A 9 51.62 -14.66 51.35
N THR A 10 52.08 -13.58 50.69
CA THR A 10 51.85 -13.30 49.25
C THR A 10 53.05 -12.57 48.65
N GLY A 11 54.14 -13.32 48.40
CA GLY A 11 55.39 -12.80 47.85
C GLY A 11 55.67 -13.29 46.43
N LYS A 12 56.48 -12.51 45.69
CA LYS A 12 56.82 -12.63 44.25
C LYS A 12 55.67 -12.12 43.35
N TRP A 13 55.83 -11.11 42.49
CA TRP A 13 57.05 -10.53 41.92
C TRP A 13 57.00 -9.00 41.92
N GLY A 14 58.03 -8.37 42.51
CA GLY A 14 58.34 -6.95 42.31
C GLY A 14 59.83 -6.82 42.05
N ASN A 15 60.21 -6.72 40.77
CA ASN A 15 61.47 -6.18 40.26
C ASN A 15 61.54 -6.43 38.74
N LEU A 16 61.44 -5.37 37.93
CA LEU A 16 62.56 -4.88 37.10
C LEU A 16 62.10 -3.73 36.18
N ASP A 17 62.53 -2.55 36.57
CA ASP A 17 63.11 -1.46 35.76
C ASP A 17 62.59 -1.15 34.33
N SER A 18 62.26 0.12 34.13
CA SER A 18 61.55 0.66 32.98
C SER A 18 62.49 1.26 31.92
N GLN A 19 63.11 0.42 31.08
CA GLN A 19 63.72 0.86 29.80
C GLN A 19 63.66 -0.21 28.69
N ARG A 20 62.45 -0.59 28.25
CA ARG A 20 62.23 -1.18 26.91
C ARG A 20 60.97 -0.57 26.29
N GLY A 21 61.02 -0.36 24.97
CA GLY A 21 60.02 0.41 24.22
C GLY A 21 58.59 -0.06 24.42
N ASN A 22 57.66 0.87 24.44
CA ASN A 22 56.26 0.61 24.73
C ASN A 22 55.61 -0.14 23.57
N LEU A 23 54.96 -1.28 23.85
CA LEU A 23 54.28 -2.11 22.83
C LEU A 23 53.01 -1.45 22.25
N SER A 24 52.72 -0.20 22.64
CA SER A 24 51.67 0.64 22.05
C SER A 24 52.06 1.26 20.71
N GLU A 25 53.33 1.20 20.28
CA GLU A 25 53.83 1.81 19.04
C GLU A 25 53.95 0.80 17.88
N LEU A 26 52.91 0.00 17.67
CA LEU A 26 52.78 -0.87 16.49
C LEU A 26 51.52 -0.48 15.73
N ASP A 27 51.69 -0.01 14.50
CA ASP A 27 50.56 0.16 13.57
C ASP A 27 49.92 -1.19 13.30
N LEU A 28 48.60 -1.26 13.46
CA LEU A 28 47.82 -2.48 13.29
C LEU A 28 46.97 -2.38 12.02
N TRP A 29 46.89 -3.49 11.29
CA TRP A 29 46.07 -3.58 10.08
C TRP A 29 44.58 -3.47 10.45
N CYS A 30 43.96 -2.36 10.06
CA CYS A 30 42.56 -2.12 10.34
C CYS A 30 41.66 -2.93 9.38
N MET A 31 40.93 -3.92 9.90
CA MET A 31 40.00 -4.73 9.09
C MET A 31 38.77 -3.96 8.55
N ILE A 32 38.59 -2.69 8.93
CA ILE A 32 37.45 -1.85 8.52
C ILE A 32 37.82 -0.99 7.28
N CYS A 33 38.98 -0.33 7.29
CA CYS A 33 39.44 0.50 6.17
C CYS A 33 40.55 -0.13 5.31
N GLY A 34 41.25 -1.16 5.81
CA GLY A 34 42.31 -1.86 5.07
C GLY A 34 43.69 -1.21 5.13
N ASP A 35 43.92 -0.26 6.03
CA ASP A 35 45.21 0.44 6.20
C ASP A 35 45.83 0.23 7.59
N PHE A 36 47.12 0.58 7.71
CA PHE A 36 47.90 0.55 8.94
C PHE A 36 47.87 1.92 9.65
N HIS A 37 47.33 1.98 10.87
CA HIS A 37 47.37 3.17 11.73
C HIS A 37 47.19 2.79 13.21
N MET A 38 47.31 3.74 14.14
CA MET A 38 47.09 3.48 15.57
C MET A 38 45.59 3.43 15.88
N THR A 39 45.18 2.65 16.88
CA THR A 39 43.77 2.58 17.33
C THR A 39 43.27 3.92 17.89
N ALA A 40 44.16 4.75 18.43
CA ALA A 40 43.86 6.09 18.93
C ALA A 40 43.52 7.09 17.79
N ASP A 41 44.09 6.91 16.60
CA ASP A 41 43.84 7.78 15.45
C ASP A 41 42.39 7.68 14.98
N HIS A 42 41.75 6.53 15.17
CA HIS A 42 40.34 6.34 14.85
C HIS A 42 39.43 7.18 15.77
N TRP A 43 39.74 7.26 17.07
CA TRP A 43 39.02 8.13 18.00
C TRP A 43 39.27 9.61 17.67
N LYS A 44 40.51 9.96 17.32
CA LYS A 44 40.88 11.33 16.97
C LYS A 44 40.21 11.81 15.67
N PHE A 45 40.22 10.97 14.63
CA PHE A 45 39.47 11.21 13.40
C PHE A 45 37.97 11.38 13.68
N MET A 46 37.37 10.49 14.47
CA MET A 46 35.94 10.55 14.81
C MET A 46 35.54 11.77 15.68
N ALA A 47 36.46 12.30 16.49
CA ALA A 47 36.16 13.37 17.45
C ALA A 47 36.61 14.78 17.01
N GLU A 48 37.73 14.88 16.31
CA GLU A 48 38.40 16.14 15.95
C GLU A 48 38.30 16.44 14.44
N ASP A 49 38.55 15.46 13.57
CA ASP A 49 38.69 15.67 12.11
C ASP A 49 37.44 15.32 11.28
N MET A 50 36.44 14.62 11.83
CA MET A 50 35.21 14.27 11.09
C MET A 50 34.45 15.55 10.70
N PRO A 51 34.10 15.76 9.41
CA PRO A 51 33.38 16.95 9.00
C PRO A 51 32.00 17.04 9.67
N LYS A 52 31.72 18.18 10.29
CA LYS A 52 30.45 18.42 11.01
C LYS A 52 29.38 19.05 10.13
N ASP A 53 29.76 19.48 8.92
CA ASP A 53 28.84 19.88 7.87
C ASP A 53 28.48 18.65 7.02
N PRO A 54 27.19 18.31 6.84
CA PRO A 54 26.79 17.18 6.00
C PRO A 54 27.21 17.30 4.54
N VAL A 55 27.52 18.51 4.02
CA VAL A 55 28.05 18.69 2.66
C VAL A 55 29.47 18.15 2.54
N ASP A 56 30.34 18.45 3.50
CA ASP A 56 31.74 18.01 3.51
C ASP A 56 31.82 16.48 3.70
N MET A 57 30.95 15.90 4.55
CA MET A 57 30.83 14.44 4.69
C MET A 57 30.50 13.74 3.37
N ILE A 58 29.64 14.35 2.54
CA ILE A 58 29.26 13.80 1.23
C ILE A 58 30.44 13.87 0.25
N GLU A 59 31.25 14.91 0.29
CA GLU A 59 32.46 15.02 -0.54
C GLU A 59 33.48 13.93 -0.19
N ASP A 60 33.70 13.66 1.10
CA ASP A 60 34.63 12.60 1.53
C ASP A 60 34.12 11.19 1.24
N LEU A 61 32.81 10.92 1.41
CA LEU A 61 32.18 9.67 0.95
C LEU A 61 32.26 9.49 -0.59
N THR A 62 32.43 10.57 -1.34
CA THR A 62 32.70 10.54 -2.79
C THR A 62 34.17 10.21 -3.07
N LYS A 63 35.12 10.82 -2.34
CA LYS A 63 36.56 10.51 -2.43
C LYS A 63 36.86 9.05 -2.06
N MET A 64 36.14 8.50 -1.08
CA MET A 64 36.19 7.09 -0.67
C MET A 64 35.53 6.14 -1.69
N GLY A 65 34.92 6.64 -2.76
CA GLY A 65 34.30 5.83 -3.81
C GLY A 65 32.98 5.16 -3.44
N ILE A 66 32.40 5.49 -2.27
CA ILE A 66 31.11 4.96 -1.80
C ILE A 66 29.97 5.54 -2.65
N TYR A 67 30.03 6.85 -2.93
CA TYR A 67 29.18 7.47 -3.94
C TYR A 67 29.93 7.64 -5.26
N LYS A 68 29.34 7.15 -6.35
CA LYS A 68 29.90 7.33 -7.70
C LYS A 68 29.53 8.72 -8.24
N PRO A 69 30.39 9.36 -9.06
CA PRO A 69 30.09 10.68 -9.63
C PRO A 69 28.77 10.76 -10.43
N ASP A 70 28.32 9.66 -11.03
CA ASP A 70 27.04 9.61 -11.74
C ASP A 70 25.82 9.51 -10.81
N THR A 71 25.99 9.10 -9.55
CA THR A 71 24.93 9.16 -8.53
C THR A 71 24.56 10.60 -8.20
N PHE A 72 25.53 11.53 -8.22
CA PHE A 72 25.27 12.96 -8.07
C PHE A 72 24.50 13.56 -9.25
N LYS A 73 24.73 13.09 -10.47
CA LYS A 73 23.90 13.50 -11.63
C LYS A 73 22.47 12.98 -11.54
N MET A 74 22.22 11.87 -10.83
CA MET A 74 20.86 11.44 -10.48
C MET A 74 20.27 12.21 -9.29
N ALA A 75 21.09 12.64 -8.33
CA ALA A 75 20.65 13.52 -7.25
C ALA A 75 20.27 14.92 -7.77
N ASP A 76 21.09 15.53 -8.63
CA ASP A 76 20.79 16.77 -9.36
C ASP A 76 19.54 16.65 -10.27
N ALA A 77 19.16 15.43 -10.66
CA ALA A 77 17.94 15.14 -11.41
C ALA A 77 16.67 15.07 -10.53
N VAL A 78 16.80 15.22 -9.21
CA VAL A 78 15.69 15.35 -8.26
C VAL A 78 15.88 16.66 -7.47
N ASN A 79 15.04 17.68 -7.62
CA ASN A 79 13.58 17.55 -7.60
C ASN A 79 12.92 18.14 -8.86
N ALA A 80 12.27 17.28 -9.64
CA ALA A 80 11.50 17.68 -10.81
C ALA A 80 10.44 18.75 -10.48
N ALA A 81 9.84 18.73 -9.29
CA ALA A 81 8.88 19.73 -8.85
C ALA A 81 9.52 21.11 -8.62
N ASP A 82 10.71 21.17 -8.01
CA ASP A 82 11.41 22.45 -7.78
C ASP A 82 12.02 23.01 -9.08
N ILE A 83 12.51 22.16 -9.98
CA ILE A 83 12.96 22.57 -11.32
C ILE A 83 11.78 23.13 -12.13
N ARG A 84 10.62 22.46 -12.15
CA ARG A 84 9.39 22.95 -12.79
C ARG A 84 8.89 24.26 -12.19
N LYS A 85 8.92 24.39 -10.86
CA LYS A 85 8.58 25.61 -10.11
C LYS A 85 9.52 26.77 -10.47
N ALA A 86 10.84 26.56 -10.46
CA ALA A 86 11.82 27.57 -10.84
C ALA A 86 11.68 27.99 -12.31
N LEU A 87 11.45 27.04 -13.23
CA LEU A 87 11.20 27.32 -14.64
C LEU A 87 9.89 28.08 -14.87
N LEU A 88 8.79 27.71 -14.20
CA LEU A 88 7.52 28.44 -14.25
C LEU A 88 7.71 29.89 -13.79
N LEU A 89 8.33 30.11 -12.63
CA LEU A 89 8.54 31.46 -12.09
C LEU A 89 9.38 32.31 -13.04
N LYS A 90 10.47 31.75 -13.57
CA LYS A 90 11.33 32.42 -14.56
C LYS A 90 10.58 32.80 -15.85
N VAL A 91 9.69 31.93 -16.36
CA VAL A 91 8.95 32.16 -17.61
C VAL A 91 7.73 33.09 -17.43
N ALA A 92 6.95 32.88 -16.38
CA ALA A 92 5.72 33.65 -16.11
C ALA A 92 6.00 34.98 -15.40
N GLY A 93 6.92 34.98 -14.44
CA GLY A 93 7.37 36.15 -13.70
C GLY A 93 8.29 37.06 -14.50
N LYS A 94 9.16 36.47 -15.33
CA LYS A 94 10.20 37.17 -16.12
C LYS A 94 11.20 37.97 -15.27
N GLY A 95 11.44 37.55 -14.02
CA GLY A 95 12.31 38.28 -13.09
C GLY A 95 11.66 39.53 -12.46
N ASP A 96 10.34 39.66 -12.53
CA ASP A 96 9.57 40.65 -11.76
C ASP A 96 9.03 39.97 -10.48
N PRO A 97 9.57 40.27 -9.28
CA PRO A 97 9.18 39.61 -8.03
C PRO A 97 7.68 39.71 -7.72
N LYS A 98 7.01 40.79 -8.14
CA LYS A 98 5.57 40.96 -7.91
C LYS A 98 4.73 40.03 -8.78
N ARG A 99 5.21 39.67 -9.96
CA ARG A 99 4.57 38.66 -10.81
C ARG A 99 4.86 37.25 -10.35
N GLU A 100 6.07 36.97 -9.87
CA GLU A 100 6.44 35.66 -9.31
C GLU A 100 5.59 35.36 -8.08
N GLN A 101 5.41 36.34 -7.18
CA GLN A 101 4.51 36.22 -6.04
C GLN A 101 3.05 36.00 -6.46
N LEU A 102 2.52 36.76 -7.43
CA LEU A 102 1.16 36.57 -7.94
C LEU A 102 0.96 35.17 -8.56
N VAL A 103 1.95 34.65 -9.28
CA VAL A 103 1.93 33.29 -9.85
C VAL A 103 1.92 32.23 -8.74
N LEU A 104 2.68 32.42 -7.65
CA LEU A 104 2.66 31.54 -6.48
C LEU A 104 1.33 31.57 -5.73
N GLU A 105 0.73 32.75 -5.55
CA GLU A 105 -0.57 32.90 -4.88
C GLU A 105 -1.70 32.26 -5.69
N LEU A 106 -1.72 32.45 -7.02
CA LEU A 106 -2.67 31.77 -7.92
C LEU A 106 -2.46 30.25 -7.93
N ALA A 107 -1.21 29.78 -7.95
CA ALA A 107 -0.91 28.36 -7.84
C ALA A 107 -1.35 27.77 -6.49
N LYS A 108 -1.20 28.52 -5.39
CA LYS A 108 -1.67 28.12 -4.06
C LYS A 108 -3.20 28.01 -4.00
N GLN A 109 -3.92 28.96 -4.60
CA GLN A 109 -5.38 28.90 -4.72
C GLN A 109 -5.88 27.72 -5.58
N ALA A 110 -5.11 27.32 -6.59
CA ALA A 110 -5.37 26.12 -7.39
C ALA A 110 -5.01 24.79 -6.70
N GLY A 111 -4.55 24.80 -5.44
CA GLY A 111 -4.12 23.59 -4.73
C GLY A 111 -2.72 23.09 -5.11
N GLY A 112 -1.83 23.98 -5.56
CA GLY A 112 -0.44 23.69 -5.92
C GLY A 112 -0.13 23.96 -7.40
N ILE A 113 1.17 24.11 -7.70
CA ILE A 113 1.66 24.43 -9.07
C ILE A 113 1.24 23.36 -10.08
N GLU A 114 1.36 22.07 -9.73
CA GLU A 114 0.96 20.97 -10.62
C GLU A 114 -0.56 20.97 -10.90
N ASN A 115 -1.40 21.31 -9.91
CA ASN A 115 -2.84 21.47 -10.11
C ASN A 115 -3.17 22.71 -10.97
N ALA A 116 -2.42 23.82 -10.81
CA ALA A 116 -2.55 24.99 -11.69
C ALA A 116 -2.16 24.67 -13.15
N PHE A 117 -1.12 23.85 -13.36
CA PHE A 117 -0.72 23.37 -14.68
C PHE A 117 -1.77 22.43 -15.28
N ALA A 118 -2.27 21.45 -14.51
CA ALA A 118 -3.33 20.55 -14.96
C ALA A 118 -4.61 21.31 -15.32
N ALA A 119 -4.98 22.35 -14.56
CA ALA A 119 -6.13 23.20 -14.87
C ALA A 119 -5.92 24.08 -16.12
N ALA A 120 -4.69 24.54 -16.38
CA ALA A 120 -4.38 25.42 -17.53
C ALA A 120 -4.13 24.67 -18.85
N PHE A 121 -3.61 23.44 -18.79
CA PHE A 121 -3.16 22.68 -19.97
C PHE A 121 -3.79 21.28 -20.10
N GLY A 122 -4.61 20.84 -19.14
CA GLY A 122 -5.32 19.58 -19.18
C GLY A 122 -4.39 18.35 -19.18
N PRO A 123 -4.77 17.23 -19.84
CA PRO A 123 -3.95 16.01 -19.87
C PRO A 123 -2.60 16.18 -20.57
N LYS A 124 -2.36 17.32 -21.25
CA LYS A 124 -1.09 17.67 -21.90
C LYS A 124 -0.14 18.47 -20.99
N ALA A 125 -0.43 18.64 -19.69
CA ALA A 125 0.41 19.41 -18.77
C ALA A 125 1.89 18.96 -18.74
N GLY A 126 2.18 17.67 -18.94
CA GLY A 126 3.55 17.15 -19.06
C GLY A 126 4.31 17.64 -20.29
N GLU A 127 3.63 17.99 -21.39
CA GLU A 127 4.25 18.45 -22.64
C GLU A 127 4.89 19.84 -22.49
N PHE A 128 4.42 20.66 -21.54
CA PHE A 128 4.94 22.03 -21.32
C PHE A 128 6.43 22.07 -20.97
N PHE A 129 6.93 21.02 -20.31
CA PHE A 129 8.36 20.88 -19.94
C PHE A 129 9.13 19.91 -20.86
N GLY A 130 8.43 19.14 -21.71
CA GLY A 130 9.04 18.10 -22.54
C GLY A 130 9.80 18.62 -23.76
N ASP A 131 9.47 19.80 -24.28
CA ASP A 131 9.87 20.18 -25.65
C ASP A 131 10.47 21.60 -25.78
N VAL A 132 11.49 21.89 -24.98
CA VAL A 132 12.18 23.20 -24.96
C VAL A 132 13.06 23.46 -26.21
N ARG A 133 13.08 22.56 -27.21
CA ARG A 133 13.92 22.74 -28.43
C ARG A 133 13.19 23.00 -29.74
N HIS A 134 11.92 22.63 -29.92
CA HIS A 134 11.18 23.00 -31.12
C HIS A 134 9.68 23.20 -30.87
N TYR A 135 9.23 24.45 -30.70
CA TYR A 135 8.03 24.96 -31.41
C TYR A 135 7.91 26.49 -31.32
N ASN A 136 8.15 27.16 -32.44
CA ASN A 136 7.85 28.57 -32.61
C ASN A 136 6.41 28.69 -33.16
N SER A 137 5.45 29.21 -32.38
CA SER A 137 4.15 29.82 -32.82
C SER A 137 2.95 29.71 -31.84
N PHE A 138 3.14 29.44 -30.54
CA PHE A 138 2.00 29.53 -29.60
C PHE A 138 1.60 31.00 -29.35
N SER A 139 0.56 31.49 -30.04
CA SER A 139 0.23 32.92 -29.99
C SER A 139 -0.37 33.34 -28.63
N ARG A 140 0.18 34.44 -28.09
CA ARG A 140 -0.19 35.09 -26.81
C ARG A 140 -1.70 35.32 -26.63
N ARG A 141 -2.47 35.40 -27.72
CA ARG A 141 -3.92 35.62 -27.75
C ARG A 141 -4.73 34.35 -27.41
N ARG A 142 -4.19 33.15 -27.64
CA ARG A 142 -4.85 31.87 -27.33
C ARG A 142 -4.69 31.50 -25.84
N PHE A 143 -3.50 31.71 -25.29
CA PHE A 143 -3.22 31.57 -23.85
C PHE A 143 -4.15 32.43 -22.98
N LEU A 144 -4.24 33.74 -23.27
CA LEU A 144 -5.08 34.65 -22.50
C LEU A 144 -6.59 34.38 -22.63
N LYS A 145 -7.05 33.85 -23.78
CA LYS A 145 -8.45 33.41 -23.93
C LYS A 145 -8.77 32.22 -23.03
N ASN A 146 -7.91 31.20 -23.00
CA ASN A 146 -8.14 30.01 -22.17
C ASN A 146 -8.11 30.36 -20.68
N LEU A 147 -7.23 31.26 -20.26
CA LEU A 147 -7.15 31.73 -18.86
C LEU A 147 -8.41 32.48 -18.42
N ALA A 148 -9.01 33.27 -19.32
CA ALA A 148 -10.27 33.98 -19.05
C ALA A 148 -11.48 33.02 -18.96
N VAL A 149 -11.50 31.94 -19.74
CA VAL A 149 -12.55 30.89 -19.64
C VAL A 149 -12.44 30.14 -18.32
N GLY A 150 -11.23 29.82 -17.85
CA GLY A 150 -11.01 29.23 -16.53
C GLY A 150 -11.50 30.12 -15.38
N ALA A 151 -11.21 31.43 -15.44
CA ALA A 151 -11.65 32.39 -14.42
C ALA A 151 -13.18 32.57 -14.35
N ALA A 152 -13.90 32.42 -15.47
CA ALA A 152 -15.36 32.53 -15.52
C ALA A 152 -16.09 31.32 -14.92
N LEU A 153 -15.46 30.13 -14.93
CA LEU A 153 -16.04 28.92 -14.33
C LEU A 153 -15.97 28.95 -12.79
N VAL A 154 -14.96 29.59 -12.22
CA VAL A 154 -14.78 29.72 -10.77
C VAL A 154 -15.80 30.68 -10.13
N THR A 155 -16.31 31.67 -10.88
CA THR A 155 -17.28 32.66 -10.35
C THR A 155 -18.74 32.21 -10.41
N LEU A 156 -19.08 31.17 -11.16
CA LEU A 156 -20.45 30.63 -11.22
C LEU A 156 -20.73 29.52 -10.20
N ALA A 157 -19.70 28.90 -9.61
CA ALA A 157 -19.85 27.82 -8.64
C ALA A 157 -20.19 28.30 -7.20
N ASN A 158 -20.17 29.61 -6.94
CA ASN A 158 -20.22 30.15 -5.56
C ASN A 158 -21.50 30.95 -5.24
N CYS A 159 -22.61 30.68 -5.95
CA CYS A 159 -23.93 31.25 -5.66
C CYS A 159 -25.02 30.18 -5.76
N THR A 160 -25.72 29.93 -4.65
CA THR A 160 -26.95 29.12 -4.50
C THR A 160 -26.88 27.66 -4.98
N SER A 161 -26.91 26.67 -4.08
CA SER A 161 -28.15 26.35 -3.35
C SER A 161 -27.92 25.82 -1.92
N LYS A 162 -28.78 26.26 -0.98
CA LYS A 162 -29.09 25.43 0.20
C LYS A 162 -29.91 24.25 -0.29
N GLN A 163 -29.46 23.03 -0.09
CA GLN A 163 -30.28 21.83 -0.31
C GLN A 163 -30.22 20.94 0.92
N GLN A 164 -31.36 20.33 1.24
CA GLN A 164 -31.63 19.75 2.55
C GLN A 164 -30.79 18.49 2.79
N THR A 165 -30.15 18.41 3.95
CA THR A 165 -29.83 17.13 4.59
C THR A 165 -31.14 16.37 4.78
N GLN A 166 -31.31 15.26 4.06
CA GLN A 166 -32.31 14.27 4.43
C GLN A 166 -31.73 13.42 5.55
N ASP A 167 -32.34 13.48 6.73
CA ASP A 167 -31.96 12.61 7.85
C ASP A 167 -32.22 11.16 7.47
N LEU A 168 -31.15 10.38 7.30
CA LEU A 168 -31.21 8.93 7.15
C LEU A 168 -31.70 8.32 8.45
N LYS A 169 -32.96 7.88 8.48
CA LYS A 169 -33.54 7.11 9.59
C LYS A 169 -32.98 5.69 9.61
N THR A 170 -31.82 5.51 10.22
CA THR A 170 -31.37 4.19 10.71
C THR A 170 -31.96 3.93 12.10
N GLY A 171 -32.11 2.64 12.45
CA GLY A 171 -33.03 2.21 13.51
C GLY A 171 -32.72 2.73 14.92
N GLU A 172 -33.75 3.28 15.58
CA GLU A 172 -33.73 3.60 17.00
C GLU A 172 -33.58 2.30 17.82
N ASN A 173 -32.46 2.11 18.54
CA ASN A 173 -32.36 1.36 19.81
C ASN A 173 -30.93 1.19 20.39
N GLN A 174 -29.90 1.84 19.84
CA GLN A 174 -28.57 1.87 20.48
C GLN A 174 -28.27 3.24 21.11
N PRO A 175 -27.70 3.29 22.33
CA PRO A 175 -27.20 4.54 22.89
C PRO A 175 -26.07 5.09 22.01
N PRO A 176 -25.91 6.42 21.91
CA PRO A 176 -24.80 7.01 21.18
C PRO A 176 -23.46 6.53 21.76
N PRO A 177 -22.44 6.29 20.93
CA PRO A 177 -21.13 5.86 21.41
C PRO A 177 -20.54 6.90 22.37
N ASN A 178 -19.91 6.44 23.44
CA ASN A 178 -19.26 7.32 24.41
C ASN A 178 -17.99 7.92 23.80
N VAL A 179 -18.07 9.18 23.37
CA VAL A 179 -16.96 9.91 22.75
C VAL A 179 -15.99 10.51 23.77
N ASP A 180 -16.36 10.59 25.05
CA ASP A 180 -15.54 11.23 26.10
C ASP A 180 -14.31 10.41 26.50
N SER A 181 -14.25 9.13 26.09
CA SER A 181 -13.14 8.20 26.37
C SER A 181 -12.18 7.97 25.20
N LEU A 182 -12.29 8.73 24.10
CA LEU A 182 -11.41 8.60 22.94
C LEU A 182 -10.08 9.34 23.17
N GLU A 183 -8.96 8.65 22.98
CA GLU A 183 -7.63 9.25 23.05
C GLU A 183 -7.37 10.22 21.89
N LYS A 184 -7.94 9.95 20.71
CA LYS A 184 -7.75 10.75 19.50
C LYS A 184 -9.01 10.77 18.62
N THR A 185 -9.39 11.97 18.17
CA THR A 185 -10.61 12.20 17.35
C THR A 185 -10.31 12.71 15.93
N ASP A 186 -9.24 13.50 15.75
CA ASP A 186 -8.71 13.87 14.44
C ASP A 186 -7.85 12.73 13.88
N LEU A 187 -8.33 12.05 12.83
CA LEU A 187 -7.68 10.85 12.29
C LEU A 187 -7.28 11.02 10.82
N LYS A 188 -6.20 10.35 10.41
CA LYS A 188 -5.82 10.18 8.99
C LYS A 188 -5.76 8.70 8.63
N ILE A 189 -6.44 8.32 7.56
CA ILE A 189 -6.57 6.91 7.16
C ILE A 189 -6.07 6.75 5.71
N GLY A 190 -4.99 6.01 5.52
CA GLY A 190 -4.38 5.81 4.20
C GLY A 190 -5.14 4.81 3.34
N PHE A 191 -5.41 5.14 2.07
CA PHE A 191 -6.06 4.22 1.13
C PHE A 191 -5.51 4.25 -0.30
N ILE A 192 -5.50 3.09 -0.95
CA ILE A 192 -5.37 2.97 -2.41
C ILE A 192 -6.75 3.19 -3.06
N PRO A 193 -6.88 4.00 -4.13
CA PRO A 193 -8.16 4.32 -4.76
C PRO A 193 -8.70 3.17 -5.61
N ILE A 194 -9.23 2.14 -4.95
CA ILE A 194 -9.87 0.94 -5.49
C ILE A 194 -11.17 0.64 -4.72
N THR A 195 -12.12 -0.11 -5.28
CA THR A 195 -13.42 -0.38 -4.64
C THR A 195 -13.31 -1.25 -3.39
N CYS A 196 -12.17 -1.91 -3.16
CA CYS A 196 -11.86 -2.58 -1.91
C CYS A 196 -11.92 -1.62 -0.70
N ALA A 197 -11.48 -0.37 -0.89
CA ALA A 197 -11.46 0.66 0.15
C ALA A 197 -12.85 1.19 0.56
N THR A 198 -13.94 0.65 -0.01
CA THR A 198 -15.30 1.20 0.14
C THR A 198 -15.69 1.49 1.60
N PRO A 199 -15.48 0.59 2.58
CA PRO A 199 -15.80 0.88 3.99
C PRO A 199 -15.04 2.08 4.56
N ILE A 200 -13.77 2.31 4.17
CA ILE A 200 -13.02 3.52 4.54
C ILE A 200 -13.64 4.74 3.84
N ILE A 201 -13.67 4.74 2.51
CA ILE A 201 -13.86 5.98 1.73
C ILE A 201 -15.31 6.46 1.71
N MET A 202 -16.29 5.58 1.94
CA MET A 202 -17.68 5.99 2.11
C MET A 202 -17.98 6.49 3.52
N SER A 203 -17.14 6.16 4.52
CA SER A 203 -17.39 6.50 5.92
C SER A 203 -17.30 8.00 6.22
N GLU A 204 -16.56 8.76 5.41
CA GLU A 204 -16.50 10.22 5.46
C GLU A 204 -17.79 10.86 4.89
N PRO A 205 -18.17 10.67 3.60
CA PRO A 205 -19.35 11.32 3.02
C PRO A 205 -20.69 10.80 3.58
N LEU A 206 -20.76 9.55 4.07
CA LEU A 206 -21.98 8.98 4.65
C LEU A 206 -22.05 9.09 6.19
N GLY A 207 -21.08 9.75 6.82
CA GLY A 207 -21.16 10.14 8.24
C GLY A 207 -20.88 9.03 9.26
N PHE A 208 -20.40 7.86 8.85
CA PHE A 208 -20.00 6.79 9.78
C PHE A 208 -18.89 7.26 10.72
N TYR A 209 -17.88 8.00 10.23
CA TYR A 209 -16.84 8.53 11.11
C TYR A 209 -17.39 9.52 12.15
N SER A 210 -18.24 10.46 11.74
CA SER A 210 -18.86 11.42 12.66
C SER A 210 -19.79 10.76 13.68
N LYS A 211 -20.46 9.65 13.34
CA LYS A 211 -21.30 8.87 14.26
C LYS A 211 -20.51 8.39 15.48
N TYR A 212 -19.23 8.05 15.30
CA TYR A 212 -18.32 7.60 16.35
C TYR A 212 -17.42 8.71 16.91
N GLY A 213 -17.71 9.99 16.62
CA GLY A 213 -17.00 11.14 17.18
C GLY A 213 -15.71 11.53 16.45
N PHE A 214 -15.44 10.97 15.26
CA PHE A 214 -14.21 11.22 14.52
C PHE A 214 -14.32 12.34 13.49
N ASN A 215 -13.29 13.18 13.43
CA ASN A 215 -12.95 14.05 12.32
C ASN A 215 -11.88 13.35 11.45
N ALA A 216 -12.26 12.21 10.88
CA ALA A 216 -11.36 11.40 10.08
C ALA A 216 -11.23 11.95 8.65
N LYS A 217 -10.02 11.84 8.09
CA LYS A 217 -9.70 12.22 6.70
C LYS A 217 -9.06 11.06 5.97
N VAL A 218 -9.60 10.70 4.82
CA VAL A 218 -9.02 9.64 3.98
C VAL A 218 -7.89 10.21 3.11
N VAL A 219 -6.73 9.56 3.12
CA VAL A 219 -5.50 10.02 2.45
C VAL A 219 -5.16 9.06 1.31
N LYS A 220 -5.16 9.57 0.08
CA LYS A 220 -4.80 8.78 -1.11
C LYS A 220 -3.32 8.42 -1.08
N MET A 221 -3.03 7.13 -1.10
CA MET A 221 -1.69 6.59 -1.22
C MET A 221 -1.38 6.24 -2.69
N PRO A 222 -0.17 6.50 -3.19
CA PRO A 222 0.17 6.26 -4.61
C PRO A 222 0.47 4.80 -4.93
N SER A 223 0.90 3.99 -3.95
CA SER A 223 1.24 2.58 -4.13
C SER A 223 1.21 1.82 -2.80
N TRP A 224 1.12 0.49 -2.87
CA TRP A 224 1.19 -0.38 -1.69
C TRP A 224 2.54 -0.33 -0.96
N GLY A 225 3.62 -0.02 -1.69
CA GLY A 225 4.91 0.30 -1.08
C GLY A 225 4.83 1.55 -0.22
N ALA A 226 4.22 2.62 -0.73
CA ALA A 226 4.01 3.84 0.05
C ALA A 226 3.07 3.64 1.26
N VAL A 227 2.06 2.77 1.16
CA VAL A 227 1.23 2.35 2.32
C VAL A 227 2.10 1.70 3.41
N ARG A 228 2.93 0.71 3.04
CA ARG A 228 3.84 0.02 3.94
C ARG A 228 4.83 0.98 4.60
N ASP A 229 5.46 1.83 3.80
CA ASP A 229 6.52 2.73 4.27
C ASP A 229 5.96 3.85 5.18
N SER A 230 4.77 4.36 4.86
CA SER A 230 4.03 5.33 5.68
C SER A 230 3.58 4.72 7.03
N ALA A 231 3.18 3.44 7.03
CA ALA A 231 2.86 2.70 8.25
C ALA A 231 4.08 2.48 9.16
N ILE A 232 5.23 2.11 8.58
CA ILE A 232 6.50 2.00 9.31
C ILE A 232 6.94 3.36 9.89
N ALA A 233 6.71 4.45 9.15
CA ALA A 233 7.03 5.80 9.58
C ALA A 233 6.00 6.43 10.56
N GLY A 234 4.83 5.80 10.77
CA GLY A 234 3.78 6.30 11.67
C GLY A 234 3.12 7.60 11.21
N GLU A 235 3.05 7.87 9.90
CA GLU A 235 2.55 9.16 9.38
C GLU A 235 1.03 9.32 9.48
N LEU A 236 0.31 8.19 9.42
CA LEU A 236 -1.15 8.06 9.47
C LEU A 236 -1.57 7.07 10.58
N ASP A 237 -2.83 7.14 10.97
CA ASP A 237 -3.38 6.40 12.13
C ASP A 237 -3.77 4.96 11.78
N ALA A 238 -4.35 4.77 10.58
CA ALA A 238 -4.77 3.46 10.08
C ALA A 238 -4.65 3.39 8.55
N TYR A 239 -4.68 2.18 8.02
CA TYR A 239 -4.30 1.87 6.64
C TYR A 239 -5.20 0.80 6.04
N HIS A 240 -5.70 1.08 4.84
CA HIS A 240 -6.10 0.06 3.89
C HIS A 240 -4.86 -0.75 3.49
N MET A 241 -4.87 -2.07 3.75
CA MET A 241 -3.79 -2.98 3.34
C MET A 241 -4.34 -4.18 2.58
N LEU A 242 -3.50 -4.80 1.74
CA LEU A 242 -3.80 -6.12 1.18
C LEU A 242 -3.70 -7.16 2.30
N ALA A 243 -4.60 -8.16 2.36
CA ALA A 243 -4.63 -9.11 3.49
C ALA A 243 -3.28 -9.82 3.81
N PRO A 244 -2.38 -10.12 2.84
CA PRO A 244 -1.05 -10.67 3.13
C PRO A 244 0.00 -9.64 3.60
N MET A 245 -0.25 -8.32 3.49
CA MET A 245 0.72 -7.30 3.88
C MET A 245 1.02 -7.29 5.38
N PRO A 246 0.03 -7.33 6.30
CA PRO A 246 0.32 -7.44 7.74
C PRO A 246 1.19 -8.66 8.08
N ILE A 247 0.92 -9.84 7.48
CA ILE A 247 1.75 -11.04 7.63
C ILE A 247 3.18 -10.79 7.14
N ALA A 248 3.34 -10.23 5.93
CA ALA A 248 4.64 -9.93 5.38
C ALA A 248 5.43 -8.91 6.22
N MET A 249 4.78 -7.85 6.72
CA MET A 249 5.41 -6.80 7.52
C MET A 249 5.85 -7.30 8.89
N THR A 250 4.99 -8.03 9.61
CA THR A 250 5.32 -8.62 10.92
C THR A 250 6.47 -9.64 10.81
N LEU A 251 6.52 -10.43 9.73
CA LEU A 251 7.61 -11.37 9.46
C LEU A 251 8.84 -10.72 8.78
N GLY A 252 8.80 -9.43 8.45
CA GLY A 252 9.86 -8.70 7.75
C GLY A 252 10.18 -9.25 6.36
N LEU A 253 9.19 -9.70 5.61
CA LEU A 253 9.31 -10.16 4.23
C LEU A 253 9.27 -8.95 3.30
N GLY A 254 10.38 -8.65 2.62
CA GLY A 254 10.53 -7.47 1.76
C GLY A 254 10.57 -6.11 2.48
N SER A 255 10.74 -6.09 3.81
CA SER A 255 10.94 -4.89 4.62
C SER A 255 11.64 -5.23 5.94
N ALA A 256 11.94 -4.22 6.77
CA ALA A 256 12.16 -4.44 8.19
C ALA A 256 10.91 -5.07 8.83
N THR A 257 11.11 -5.82 9.92
CA THR A 257 10.02 -6.33 10.78
C THR A 257 9.29 -5.16 11.41
N PHE A 258 7.96 -5.12 11.26
CA PHE A 258 7.11 -4.08 11.83
C PHE A 258 5.72 -4.65 12.14
N GLY A 259 5.30 -4.54 13.41
CA GLY A 259 4.03 -5.10 13.89
C GLY A 259 2.82 -4.33 13.37
N VAL A 260 1.94 -5.04 12.67
CA VAL A 260 0.66 -4.53 12.16
C VAL A 260 -0.44 -5.53 12.46
N LYS A 261 -1.56 -5.07 13.01
CA LYS A 261 -2.78 -5.88 13.16
C LYS A 261 -3.73 -5.69 11.99
N LEU A 262 -4.30 -6.79 11.54
CA LEU A 262 -5.44 -6.84 10.64
C LEU A 262 -6.72 -6.81 11.48
N ALA A 263 -7.40 -5.67 11.47
CA ALA A 263 -8.51 -5.36 12.37
C ALA A 263 -9.89 -5.81 11.85
N SER A 264 -10.08 -5.82 10.54
CA SER A 264 -11.25 -6.34 9.82
C SER A 264 -10.91 -6.52 8.34
N ILE A 265 -11.58 -7.44 7.66
CA ILE A 265 -11.57 -7.50 6.19
C ILE A 265 -12.36 -6.30 5.65
N GLU A 266 -11.93 -5.71 4.53
CA GLU A 266 -12.69 -4.64 3.89
C GLU A 266 -13.59 -5.17 2.81
N ASN A 267 -13.11 -6.15 2.03
CA ASN A 267 -13.91 -6.80 1.01
C ASN A 267 -13.49 -8.26 0.81
N ILE A 268 -14.48 -9.07 0.43
CA ILE A 268 -14.29 -10.38 -0.18
C ILE A 268 -14.57 -10.29 -1.68
N ASN A 269 -13.96 -11.19 -2.46
CA ASN A 269 -13.99 -11.15 -3.93
C ASN A 269 -13.45 -9.79 -4.47
N GLY A 270 -14.08 -9.20 -5.49
CA GLY A 270 -13.80 -7.83 -5.97
C GLY A 270 -12.55 -7.67 -6.85
N GLN A 271 -12.03 -8.77 -7.41
CA GLN A 271 -10.90 -8.78 -8.31
C GLN A 271 -11.22 -9.63 -9.55
N ALA A 272 -10.44 -9.48 -10.61
CA ALA A 272 -10.53 -10.33 -11.78
C ALA A 272 -9.16 -10.53 -12.45
N ILE A 273 -9.06 -11.59 -13.26
CA ILE A 273 -8.04 -11.73 -14.27
C ILE A 273 -8.54 -11.02 -15.53
N THR A 274 -7.85 -9.95 -15.93
CA THR A 274 -8.14 -9.18 -17.14
C THR A 274 -7.02 -9.36 -18.14
N VAL A 275 -7.35 -9.53 -19.42
CA VAL A 275 -6.39 -9.79 -20.50
C VAL A 275 -6.51 -8.74 -21.60
N ALA A 276 -5.40 -8.34 -22.20
CA ALA A 276 -5.38 -7.37 -23.31
C ALA A 276 -6.17 -7.89 -24.52
N ASN A 277 -6.92 -7.00 -25.18
CA ASN A 277 -7.81 -7.38 -26.30
C ASN A 277 -7.09 -8.04 -27.49
N LYS A 278 -5.76 -7.89 -27.62
CA LYS A 278 -4.91 -8.61 -28.59
C LYS A 278 -4.95 -10.15 -28.44
N TYR A 279 -5.41 -10.67 -27.29
CA TYR A 279 -5.58 -12.10 -27.00
C TYR A 279 -7.03 -12.59 -27.00
N LYS A 280 -8.01 -11.73 -27.35
CA LYS A 280 -9.42 -12.10 -27.35
C LYS A 280 -9.68 -13.32 -28.26
N GLY A 281 -10.36 -14.34 -27.73
CA GLY A 281 -10.59 -15.61 -28.41
C GLY A 281 -9.36 -16.55 -28.51
N LYS A 282 -8.26 -16.26 -27.82
CA LYS A 282 -7.05 -17.10 -27.77
C LYS A 282 -6.77 -17.73 -26.39
N ILE A 283 -7.51 -17.30 -25.36
CA ILE A 283 -7.34 -17.75 -23.98
C ILE A 283 -8.53 -18.63 -23.61
N ASN A 284 -8.25 -19.88 -23.26
CA ASN A 284 -9.22 -20.89 -22.85
C ASN A 284 -8.97 -21.32 -21.40
N GLY A 285 -7.73 -21.22 -20.92
CA GLY A 285 -7.36 -21.61 -19.57
C GLY A 285 -5.96 -21.13 -19.15
N PRO A 286 -5.46 -21.57 -17.98
CA PRO A 286 -4.20 -21.08 -17.42
C PRO A 286 -2.97 -21.43 -18.26
N ALA A 287 -3.00 -22.53 -19.01
CA ALA A 287 -1.91 -22.93 -19.91
C ALA A 287 -1.59 -21.88 -21.00
N ASP A 288 -2.61 -21.12 -21.45
CA ASP A 288 -2.46 -20.12 -22.52
C ASP A 288 -1.72 -18.85 -22.08
N PHE A 289 -1.46 -18.68 -20.78
CA PHE A 289 -0.71 -17.55 -20.21
C PHE A 289 0.81 -17.73 -20.32
N LYS A 290 1.31 -18.88 -20.79
CA LYS A 290 2.75 -19.14 -20.90
C LYS A 290 3.45 -18.08 -21.77
N GLY A 291 4.49 -17.47 -21.22
CA GLY A 291 5.27 -16.37 -21.82
C GLY A 291 4.74 -14.96 -21.53
N PHE A 292 3.61 -14.81 -20.83
CA PHE A 292 3.00 -13.50 -20.57
C PHE A 292 3.80 -12.67 -19.55
N THR A 293 3.73 -11.34 -19.70
CA THR A 293 4.03 -10.40 -18.61
C THR A 293 2.74 -10.06 -17.89
N ILE A 294 2.66 -10.35 -16.60
CA ILE A 294 1.44 -10.28 -15.80
C ILE A 294 1.57 -9.22 -14.71
N GLY A 295 0.66 -8.24 -14.71
CA GLY A 295 0.58 -7.23 -13.66
C GLY A 295 -0.11 -7.75 -12.40
N VAL A 296 0.46 -7.45 -11.23
CA VAL A 296 -0.20 -7.62 -9.92
C VAL A 296 0.05 -6.35 -9.07
N PRO A 297 -0.84 -5.95 -8.15
CA PRO A 297 -0.68 -4.74 -7.37
C PRO A 297 0.60 -4.71 -6.50
N PHE A 298 0.96 -5.84 -5.90
CA PHE A 298 2.10 -5.96 -4.97
C PHE A 298 2.54 -7.44 -4.85
N PRO A 299 3.80 -7.76 -4.50
CA PRO A 299 4.25 -9.14 -4.33
C PRO A 299 3.46 -9.88 -3.23
N TYR A 300 3.33 -9.26 -2.05
CA TYR A 300 2.56 -9.82 -0.93
C TYR A 300 1.09 -9.44 -1.05
N SER A 301 0.39 -10.05 -2.01
CA SER A 301 -1.00 -9.75 -2.31
C SER A 301 -1.79 -11.00 -2.69
N MET A 302 -3.08 -11.02 -2.35
CA MET A 302 -4.00 -12.08 -2.77
C MET A 302 -4.04 -12.23 -4.29
N HIS A 303 -3.87 -11.12 -5.02
CA HIS A 303 -3.74 -11.07 -6.46
C HIS A 303 -2.56 -11.91 -6.99
N ASN A 304 -1.38 -11.81 -6.37
CA ASN A 304 -0.23 -12.64 -6.75
C ASN A 304 -0.46 -14.11 -6.36
N LEU A 305 -0.96 -14.39 -5.15
CA LEU A 305 -1.18 -15.76 -4.68
C LEU A 305 -2.25 -16.50 -5.49
N LEU A 306 -3.37 -15.84 -5.83
CA LEU A 306 -4.43 -16.39 -6.67
C LEU A 306 -4.02 -16.54 -8.14
N MET A 307 -3.22 -15.61 -8.69
CA MET A 307 -2.65 -15.76 -10.02
C MET A 307 -1.70 -16.98 -10.08
N ARG A 308 -0.84 -17.16 -9.07
CA ARG A 308 0.05 -18.32 -8.95
C ARG A 308 -0.72 -19.63 -8.83
N TYR A 309 -1.77 -19.65 -8.00
CA TYR A 309 -2.69 -20.78 -7.87
C TYR A 309 -3.31 -21.16 -9.22
N TYR A 310 -3.88 -20.18 -9.94
CA TYR A 310 -4.47 -20.39 -11.26
C TYR A 310 -3.46 -20.89 -12.31
N LEU A 311 -2.28 -20.26 -12.42
CA LEU A 311 -1.25 -20.66 -13.38
C LEU A 311 -0.73 -22.09 -13.14
N ALA A 312 -0.54 -22.46 -11.87
CA ALA A 312 -0.08 -23.80 -11.50
C ALA A 312 -1.02 -24.91 -12.02
N THR A 313 -2.34 -24.67 -12.03
CA THR A 313 -3.30 -25.68 -12.52
C THR A 313 -3.25 -25.88 -14.05
N GLY A 314 -2.66 -24.92 -14.78
CA GLY A 314 -2.33 -25.04 -16.19
C GLY A 314 -0.94 -25.63 -16.48
N GLY A 315 -0.18 -26.03 -15.46
CA GLY A 315 1.21 -26.45 -15.61
C GLY A 315 2.17 -25.32 -16.00
N VAL A 316 1.80 -24.06 -15.72
CA VAL A 316 2.62 -22.87 -15.96
C VAL A 316 3.33 -22.49 -14.67
N ASP A 317 4.65 -22.62 -14.66
CA ASP A 317 5.48 -22.23 -13.51
C ASP A 317 5.53 -20.70 -13.39
N PRO A 318 4.99 -20.08 -12.32
CA PRO A 318 4.86 -18.63 -12.24
C PRO A 318 6.19 -17.88 -12.08
N ASP A 319 7.29 -18.58 -11.77
CA ASP A 319 8.63 -18.00 -11.61
C ASP A 319 9.55 -18.29 -12.81
N LYS A 320 9.16 -19.19 -13.72
CA LYS A 320 9.96 -19.56 -14.92
C LYS A 320 9.25 -19.29 -16.25
N ASP A 321 7.95 -19.57 -16.33
CA ASP A 321 7.20 -19.56 -17.59
C ASP A 321 6.50 -18.22 -17.89
N VAL A 322 6.39 -17.32 -16.91
CA VAL A 322 5.79 -15.99 -17.04
C VAL A 322 6.62 -14.94 -16.30
N LYS A 323 6.26 -13.67 -16.46
CA LYS A 323 6.86 -12.54 -15.72
C LYS A 323 5.80 -11.83 -14.90
N ILE A 324 5.60 -12.25 -13.65
CA ILE A 324 4.74 -11.53 -12.71
C ILE A 324 5.49 -10.30 -12.17
N ARG A 325 4.89 -9.10 -12.25
CA ARG A 325 5.53 -7.87 -11.76
C ARG A 325 4.57 -6.90 -11.05
N PRO A 326 5.04 -6.13 -10.05
CA PRO A 326 4.26 -5.07 -9.44
C PRO A 326 3.83 -3.99 -10.44
N VAL A 327 2.56 -3.59 -10.37
CA VAL A 327 1.94 -2.52 -11.17
C VAL A 327 0.94 -1.80 -10.24
N PRO A 328 1.12 -0.49 -9.94
CA PRO A 328 0.10 0.26 -9.20
C PRO A 328 -1.25 0.21 -9.92
N PRO A 329 -2.38 -0.03 -9.24
CA PRO A 329 -3.68 -0.17 -9.91
C PRO A 329 -4.03 0.98 -10.88
N PRO A 330 -3.77 2.27 -10.56
CA PRO A 330 -3.98 3.39 -11.50
C PRO A 330 -3.24 3.27 -12.83
N ASP A 331 -2.08 2.61 -12.87
CA ASP A 331 -1.23 2.52 -14.06
C ASP A 331 -1.55 1.28 -14.92
N SER A 332 -2.35 0.35 -14.39
CA SER A 332 -2.60 -0.98 -14.98
C SER A 332 -3.14 -0.91 -16.41
N ILE A 333 -4.11 -0.05 -16.68
CA ILE A 333 -4.73 0.10 -18.00
C ILE A 333 -3.74 0.70 -19.00
N ALA A 334 -2.99 1.72 -18.59
CA ALA A 334 -1.98 2.34 -19.45
C ALA A 334 -0.88 1.34 -19.86
N GLN A 335 -0.42 0.50 -18.92
CA GLN A 335 0.56 -0.55 -19.19
C GLN A 335 -0.01 -1.70 -20.04
N LEU A 336 -1.30 -2.02 -19.89
CA LEU A 336 -2.01 -3.00 -20.74
C LEU A 336 -2.11 -2.51 -22.19
N VAL A 337 -2.46 -1.23 -22.38
CA VAL A 337 -2.56 -0.57 -23.69
C VAL A 337 -1.19 -0.40 -24.36
N ALA A 338 -0.16 -0.04 -23.59
CA ALA A 338 1.22 0.03 -24.08
C ALA A 338 1.79 -1.34 -24.47
N GLY A 339 1.23 -2.43 -23.93
CA GLY A 339 1.75 -3.79 -24.10
C GLY A 339 2.90 -4.14 -23.16
N ASP A 340 3.15 -3.33 -22.12
CA ASP A 340 4.12 -3.62 -21.06
C ASP A 340 3.63 -4.75 -20.12
N ILE A 341 2.32 -5.03 -20.13
CA ILE A 341 1.69 -6.24 -19.58
C ILE A 341 0.70 -6.81 -20.60
N ASP A 342 0.56 -8.12 -20.58
CA ASP A 342 -0.34 -8.90 -21.46
C ASP A 342 -1.67 -9.22 -20.77
N ALA A 343 -1.61 -9.37 -19.44
CA ALA A 343 -2.74 -9.58 -18.55
C ALA A 343 -2.42 -9.00 -17.16
N TYR A 344 -3.42 -8.94 -16.28
CA TYR A 344 -3.23 -8.69 -14.86
C TYR A 344 -4.26 -9.41 -14.01
N LEU A 345 -3.92 -9.59 -12.73
CA LEU A 345 -4.90 -9.81 -11.68
C LEU A 345 -4.87 -8.58 -10.76
N MET A 346 -5.95 -7.81 -10.75
CA MET A 346 -6.01 -6.46 -10.18
C MET A 346 -7.36 -6.27 -9.47
N PRO A 347 -7.45 -5.42 -8.43
CA PRO A 347 -8.72 -5.13 -7.80
C PRO A 347 -9.55 -4.19 -8.69
N ASP A 348 -10.86 -4.27 -8.52
CA ASP A 348 -11.76 -3.30 -9.14
C ASP A 348 -11.57 -1.88 -8.58
N PRO A 349 -11.88 -0.82 -9.35
CA PRO A 349 -12.62 -0.83 -10.62
C PRO A 349 -11.76 -1.03 -11.87
N PHE A 350 -10.46 -1.31 -11.75
CA PHE A 350 -9.55 -1.32 -12.90
C PHE A 350 -9.81 -2.45 -13.90
N ASN A 351 -10.39 -3.59 -13.49
CA ASN A 351 -10.85 -4.62 -14.45
C ASN A 351 -12.02 -4.09 -15.28
N GLN A 352 -13.05 -3.54 -14.61
CA GLN A 352 -14.21 -3.00 -15.31
C GLN A 352 -13.87 -1.79 -16.17
N ARG A 353 -12.93 -0.96 -15.73
CA ARG A 353 -12.47 0.21 -16.47
C ARG A 353 -11.70 -0.19 -17.74
N ALA A 354 -10.92 -1.26 -17.74
CA ALA A 354 -10.29 -1.77 -18.96
C ALA A 354 -11.29 -2.34 -19.98
N VAL A 355 -12.43 -2.88 -19.53
CA VAL A 355 -13.56 -3.21 -20.42
C VAL A 355 -14.21 -1.94 -20.98
N TYR A 356 -14.51 -0.98 -20.10
CA TYR A 356 -15.15 0.30 -20.46
C TYR A 356 -14.32 1.11 -21.48
N GLU A 357 -12.99 1.06 -21.40
CA GLU A 357 -12.06 1.72 -22.32
C GLU A 357 -11.63 0.85 -23.52
N GLU A 358 -12.26 -0.32 -23.71
CA GLU A 358 -11.95 -1.28 -24.78
C GLU A 358 -10.46 -1.73 -24.83
N ALA A 359 -9.74 -1.62 -23.71
CA ALA A 359 -8.34 -2.01 -23.57
C ALA A 359 -8.17 -3.54 -23.36
N GLY A 360 -9.10 -4.16 -22.66
CA GLY A 360 -9.07 -5.58 -22.33
C GLY A 360 -10.44 -6.20 -22.11
N PHE A 361 -10.43 -7.48 -21.78
CA PHE A 361 -11.62 -8.25 -21.41
C PHE A 361 -11.38 -9.00 -20.09
N ILE A 362 -12.45 -9.18 -19.32
CA ILE A 362 -12.43 -9.99 -18.10
C ILE A 362 -12.42 -11.45 -18.55
N HIS A 363 -11.33 -12.16 -18.22
CA HIS A 363 -11.19 -13.59 -18.48
C HIS A 363 -11.89 -14.41 -17.39
N LYS A 364 -11.70 -14.03 -16.12
CA LYS A 364 -12.25 -14.75 -14.96
C LYS A 364 -12.38 -13.85 -13.73
N LEU A 365 -13.47 -13.93 -12.98
CA LEU A 365 -13.57 -13.29 -11.66
C LEU A 365 -12.83 -14.14 -10.62
N THR A 366 -12.16 -13.52 -9.65
CA THR A 366 -11.47 -14.30 -8.60
C THR A 366 -12.40 -15.04 -7.65
N LYS A 367 -13.66 -14.60 -7.53
CA LYS A 367 -14.74 -15.34 -6.87
C LYS A 367 -14.87 -16.78 -7.42
N GLU A 368 -14.59 -16.98 -8.71
CA GLU A 368 -14.64 -18.31 -9.33
C GLU A 368 -13.45 -19.18 -8.94
N LEU A 369 -12.30 -18.60 -8.57
CA LEU A 369 -11.12 -19.32 -8.09
C LEU A 369 -11.26 -19.74 -6.62
N TRP A 370 -11.86 -18.86 -5.80
CA TRP A 370 -12.15 -19.10 -4.39
C TRP A 370 -13.31 -18.19 -3.97
N GLU A 371 -14.47 -18.78 -3.71
CA GLU A 371 -15.66 -18.02 -3.34
C GLU A 371 -15.52 -17.40 -1.94
N GLY A 372 -15.65 -16.07 -1.85
CA GLY A 372 -15.57 -15.35 -0.59
C GLY A 372 -14.14 -15.21 -0.05
N HIS A 373 -13.13 -15.30 -0.93
CA HIS A 373 -11.73 -15.08 -0.58
C HIS A 373 -11.51 -13.65 -0.02
N PRO A 374 -10.57 -13.46 0.93
CA PRO A 374 -10.19 -12.13 1.38
C PRO A 374 -9.47 -11.35 0.28
N CYS A 375 -9.59 -10.03 0.26
CA CYS A 375 -8.85 -9.18 -0.66
C CYS A 375 -8.02 -8.15 0.10
N CYS A 376 -8.69 -7.15 0.65
CA CYS A 376 -8.11 -6.08 1.44
C CYS A 376 -8.65 -6.09 2.86
N ALA A 377 -7.98 -5.35 3.73
CA ALA A 377 -8.27 -5.29 5.14
C ALA A 377 -7.89 -3.94 5.74
N PHE A 378 -8.64 -3.58 6.78
CA PHE A 378 -8.40 -2.42 7.62
C PHE A 378 -7.34 -2.80 8.65
N ALA A 379 -6.25 -2.03 8.72
CA ALA A 379 -5.09 -2.35 9.53
C ALA A 379 -4.54 -1.12 10.27
N ALA A 380 -3.91 -1.35 11.41
CA ALA A 380 -3.19 -0.34 12.19
C ALA A 380 -1.92 -0.94 12.80
N SER A 381 -0.93 -0.12 13.11
CA SER A 381 0.32 -0.58 13.73
C SER A 381 0.09 -0.96 15.19
N ASP A 382 0.86 -1.94 15.68
CA ASP A 382 0.75 -2.41 17.06
C ASP A 382 0.94 -1.26 18.06
N ALA A 383 1.95 -0.41 17.84
CA ALA A 383 2.22 0.77 18.66
C ALA A 383 1.06 1.78 18.69
N TRP A 384 0.40 2.04 17.56
CA TRP A 384 -0.72 2.99 17.52
C TRP A 384 -1.95 2.44 18.26
N ILE A 385 -2.19 1.13 18.18
CA ILE A 385 -3.26 0.44 18.91
C ILE A 385 -3.01 0.46 20.43
N GLU A 386 -1.75 0.27 20.85
CA GLU A 386 -1.35 0.35 22.26
C GLU A 386 -1.50 1.77 22.83
N GLU A 387 -1.19 2.80 22.03
CA GLU A 387 -1.34 4.21 22.42
C GLU A 387 -2.80 4.71 22.41
N ASN A 388 -3.64 4.18 21.51
CA ASN A 388 -4.98 4.70 21.24
C ASN A 388 -6.07 3.59 21.28
N PRO A 389 -6.18 2.78 22.36
CA PRO A 389 -7.03 1.59 22.34
C PRO A 389 -8.52 1.89 22.18
N ASN A 390 -9.11 2.86 22.90
CA ASN A 390 -10.55 3.15 22.79
C ASN A 390 -10.90 3.77 21.43
N THR A 391 -10.00 4.60 20.91
CA THR A 391 -10.03 5.16 19.56
C THR A 391 -10.02 4.05 18.52
N PHE A 392 -9.08 3.11 18.59
CA PHE A 392 -9.00 1.98 17.67
C PHE A 392 -10.27 1.12 17.70
N ARG A 393 -10.76 0.74 18.90
CA ARG A 393 -12.00 -0.04 19.03
C ARG A 393 -13.20 0.68 18.40
N SER A 394 -13.30 2.00 18.57
CA SER A 394 -14.41 2.80 18.06
C SER A 394 -14.28 3.08 16.56
N LEU A 395 -13.06 3.23 16.04
CA LEU A 395 -12.77 3.36 14.61
C LEU A 395 -13.08 2.06 13.87
N ASN A 396 -12.68 0.90 14.42
CA ASN A 396 -12.99 -0.40 13.83
C ASN A 396 -14.51 -0.67 13.82
N LYS A 397 -15.28 -0.18 14.82
CA LYS A 397 -16.76 -0.19 14.76
C LYS A 397 -17.31 0.60 13.58
N ALA A 398 -16.80 1.79 13.32
CA ALA A 398 -17.22 2.60 12.17
C ALA A 398 -16.99 1.84 10.84
N ILE A 399 -15.84 1.17 10.69
CA ILE A 399 -15.52 0.37 9.51
C ILE A 399 -16.41 -0.89 9.39
N ILE A 400 -16.64 -1.62 10.49
CA ILE A 400 -17.51 -2.80 10.52
C ILE A 400 -18.96 -2.42 10.18
N GLU A 401 -19.48 -1.31 10.73
CA GLU A 401 -20.82 -0.82 10.40
C GLU A 401 -20.92 -0.37 8.93
N ALA A 402 -19.92 0.36 8.43
CA ALA A 402 -19.84 0.75 7.03
C ALA A 402 -19.80 -0.45 6.08
N ALA A 403 -19.04 -1.50 6.40
CA ALA A 403 -19.04 -2.76 5.66
C ALA A 403 -20.44 -3.40 5.65
N GLY A 404 -21.13 -3.45 6.80
CA GLY A 404 -22.51 -3.93 6.90
C GLY A 404 -23.51 -3.12 6.04
N TYR A 405 -23.33 -1.80 5.96
CA TYR A 405 -24.13 -0.94 5.08
C TYR A 405 -23.82 -1.18 3.59
N ALA A 406 -22.55 -1.42 3.23
CA ALA A 406 -22.14 -1.73 1.85
C ALA A 406 -22.54 -3.14 1.40
N ARG A 407 -22.68 -4.08 2.34
CA ARG A 407 -23.16 -5.44 2.11
C ARG A 407 -24.60 -5.47 1.57
N ASN A 408 -25.46 -4.56 2.03
CA ASN A 408 -26.83 -4.45 1.55
C ASN A 408 -26.88 -3.98 0.07
N PRO A 409 -27.36 -4.80 -0.89
CA PRO A 409 -27.37 -4.44 -2.30
C PRO A 409 -28.16 -3.16 -2.63
N ALA A 410 -29.19 -2.83 -1.83
CA ALA A 410 -30.00 -1.62 -2.03
C ALA A 410 -29.22 -0.31 -1.85
N ASN A 411 -28.15 -0.34 -1.04
CA ASN A 411 -27.33 0.84 -0.73
C ASN A 411 -26.22 1.07 -1.78
N ARG A 412 -25.85 0.03 -2.53
CA ARG A 412 -24.67 0.03 -3.40
C ARG A 412 -24.68 1.10 -4.52
N PRO A 413 -25.81 1.48 -5.14
CA PRO A 413 -25.84 2.59 -6.10
C PRO A 413 -25.54 3.97 -5.47
N GLU A 414 -26.01 4.22 -4.24
CA GLU A 414 -25.69 5.46 -3.51
C GLU A 414 -24.20 5.51 -3.16
N ILE A 415 -23.67 4.39 -2.66
CA ILE A 415 -22.25 4.24 -2.35
C ILE A 415 -21.40 4.46 -3.60
N ALA A 416 -21.76 3.86 -4.74
CA ALA A 416 -21.05 4.05 -6.01
C ALA A 416 -20.93 5.53 -6.38
N LYS A 417 -22.03 6.28 -6.27
CA LYS A 417 -22.04 7.73 -6.50
C LYS A 417 -21.14 8.48 -5.52
N ALA A 418 -21.24 8.19 -4.22
CA ALA A 418 -20.48 8.87 -3.17
C ALA A 418 -18.95 8.68 -3.34
N ILE A 419 -18.50 7.47 -3.69
CA ILE A 419 -17.06 7.14 -3.76
C ILE A 419 -16.43 7.39 -5.14
N SER A 420 -17.22 7.71 -6.17
CA SER A 420 -16.69 7.94 -7.53
C SER A 420 -15.95 9.28 -7.69
N GLU A 421 -16.21 10.25 -6.82
CA GLU A 421 -15.71 11.62 -6.95
C GLU A 421 -14.18 11.75 -6.94
N ARG A 422 -13.68 12.92 -7.40
CA ARG A 422 -12.24 13.23 -7.43
C ARG A 422 -11.58 13.15 -6.05
N ALA A 423 -12.32 13.34 -4.95
CA ALA A 423 -11.84 13.17 -3.58
C ALA A 423 -11.48 11.70 -3.25
N PHE A 424 -12.12 10.73 -3.91
CA PHE A 424 -12.07 9.30 -3.58
C PHE A 424 -11.51 8.46 -4.74
N LEU A 425 -12.32 7.73 -5.50
CA LEU A 425 -11.81 6.88 -6.59
C LEU A 425 -11.40 7.66 -7.86
N ASN A 426 -12.06 8.80 -8.15
CA ASN A 426 -11.91 9.53 -9.42
C ASN A 426 -12.18 8.64 -10.66
N GLN A 427 -13.35 8.00 -10.68
CA GLN A 427 -13.79 7.04 -11.71
C GLN A 427 -15.20 7.38 -12.20
N PRO A 428 -15.61 6.97 -13.43
CA PRO A 428 -16.99 7.07 -13.88
C PRO A 428 -17.92 6.30 -12.93
N VAL A 429 -19.09 6.88 -12.65
CA VAL A 429 -20.06 6.28 -11.71
C VAL A 429 -20.55 4.95 -12.25
N GLU A 430 -20.78 4.87 -13.57
CA GLU A 430 -21.23 3.65 -14.25
C GLU A 430 -20.26 2.48 -14.04
N VAL A 431 -18.95 2.74 -14.02
CA VAL A 431 -17.90 1.73 -13.83
C VAL A 431 -17.89 1.24 -12.37
N VAL A 432 -18.03 2.15 -11.41
CA VAL A 432 -18.08 1.81 -9.97
C VAL A 432 -19.38 1.09 -9.62
N GLU A 433 -20.51 1.54 -10.16
CA GLU A 433 -21.82 0.94 -9.98
C GLU A 433 -21.91 -0.46 -10.61
N ALA A 434 -21.32 -0.67 -11.79
CA ALA A 434 -21.23 -2.00 -12.41
C ALA A 434 -20.45 -3.01 -11.56
N VAL A 435 -19.38 -2.56 -10.89
CA VAL A 435 -18.62 -3.37 -9.92
C VAL A 435 -19.46 -3.66 -8.69
N LEU A 436 -19.97 -2.63 -8.02
CA LEU A 436 -20.66 -2.78 -6.74
C LEU A 436 -22.00 -3.52 -6.88
N THR A 437 -22.78 -3.29 -7.94
CA THR A 437 -24.06 -3.98 -8.17
C THR A 437 -23.90 -5.34 -8.85
N GLY A 438 -22.73 -5.62 -9.43
CA GLY A 438 -22.48 -6.88 -10.14
C GLY A 438 -23.10 -6.96 -11.53
N ASN A 439 -23.63 -5.87 -12.08
CA ASN A 439 -24.19 -5.81 -13.43
C ASN A 439 -23.16 -5.18 -14.38
N PHE A 440 -22.53 -5.97 -15.24
CA PHE A 440 -21.36 -5.50 -16.01
C PHE A 440 -21.19 -6.21 -17.35
N GLU A 441 -20.51 -5.54 -18.28
CA GLU A 441 -19.98 -6.17 -19.50
C GLU A 441 -18.64 -6.85 -19.20
N ASP A 442 -18.44 -8.07 -19.69
CA ASP A 442 -17.17 -8.81 -19.55
C ASP A 442 -16.11 -8.43 -20.60
N GLY A 443 -16.45 -7.56 -21.57
CA GLY A 443 -15.59 -7.18 -22.69
C GLY A 443 -15.46 -8.26 -23.76
N GLN A 444 -16.05 -9.43 -23.56
CA GLN A 444 -16.14 -10.52 -24.55
C GLN A 444 -17.42 -10.43 -25.39
N GLY A 445 -18.39 -9.62 -24.96
CA GLY A 445 -19.68 -9.40 -25.62
C GLY A 445 -20.86 -9.97 -24.82
N ASN A 446 -20.64 -10.31 -23.54
CA ASN A 446 -21.69 -10.76 -22.64
C ASN A 446 -21.89 -9.76 -21.49
N THR A 447 -23.14 -9.36 -21.30
CA THR A 447 -23.61 -8.80 -20.03
C THR A 447 -23.66 -9.90 -18.98
N LYS A 448 -23.13 -9.63 -17.79
CA LYS A 448 -23.14 -10.50 -16.61
C LYS A 448 -23.93 -9.85 -15.48
N ALA A 449 -24.61 -10.67 -14.69
CA ALA A 449 -25.24 -10.28 -13.44
C ALA A 449 -24.73 -11.21 -12.33
N VAL A 450 -23.77 -10.73 -11.55
CA VAL A 450 -23.11 -11.44 -10.44
C VAL A 450 -23.14 -10.53 -9.21
N PRO A 451 -24.27 -10.44 -8.47
CA PRO A 451 -24.51 -9.43 -7.43
C PRO A 451 -23.47 -9.42 -6.29
N ASP A 452 -22.71 -10.51 -6.13
CA ASP A 452 -21.67 -10.72 -5.14
C ASP A 452 -20.25 -10.80 -5.75
N ARG A 453 -20.08 -10.26 -6.97
CA ARG A 453 -18.77 -10.00 -7.62
C ARG A 453 -17.78 -9.37 -6.64
N ILE A 454 -18.26 -8.44 -5.83
CA ILE A 454 -17.63 -7.92 -4.62
C ILE A 454 -18.68 -8.01 -3.49
N ASP A 455 -18.25 -8.34 -2.29
CA ASP A 455 -19.07 -8.18 -1.08
C ASP A 455 -18.24 -7.70 0.10
N PHE A 456 -18.91 -7.19 1.13
CA PHE A 456 -18.33 -6.48 2.26
C PHE A 456 -18.62 -7.26 3.56
N ASP A 457 -17.88 -8.35 3.76
CA ASP A 457 -17.91 -9.14 5.00
C ASP A 457 -16.66 -8.80 5.83
N PRO A 458 -16.80 -8.12 6.98
CA PRO A 458 -15.65 -7.65 7.73
C PRO A 458 -14.93 -8.71 8.56
N TYR A 459 -15.46 -9.94 8.65
CA TYR A 459 -14.94 -10.95 9.57
C TYR A 459 -13.58 -11.51 9.12
N PRO A 460 -12.50 -11.31 9.90
CA PRO A 460 -11.17 -11.78 9.53
C PRO A 460 -10.98 -13.22 9.99
N TRP A 461 -11.50 -14.17 9.20
CA TRP A 461 -11.35 -15.61 9.42
C TRP A 461 -9.87 -16.01 9.59
N GLN A 462 -9.57 -16.85 10.57
CA GLN A 462 -8.21 -17.38 10.78
C GLN A 462 -7.80 -18.34 9.65
N SER A 463 -8.77 -19.05 9.03
CA SER A 463 -8.51 -19.86 7.83
C SER A 463 -7.89 -19.07 6.67
N PHE A 464 -8.19 -17.77 6.57
CA PHE A 464 -7.55 -16.87 5.59
C PHE A 464 -6.06 -16.70 5.89
N ALA A 465 -5.69 -16.45 7.15
CA ALA A 465 -4.30 -16.31 7.56
C ALA A 465 -3.52 -17.61 7.31
N ASN A 466 -4.11 -18.77 7.62
CA ASN A 466 -3.50 -20.08 7.39
C ASN A 466 -3.28 -20.34 5.89
N TRP A 467 -4.27 -20.04 5.02
CA TRP A 467 -4.11 -20.21 3.56
C TRP A 467 -3.03 -19.27 3.00
N ILE A 468 -3.09 -17.98 3.35
CA ILE A 468 -2.11 -16.97 2.90
C ILE A 468 -0.70 -17.40 3.31
N SER A 469 -0.52 -17.79 4.57
CA SER A 469 0.76 -18.27 5.11
C SER A 469 1.25 -19.52 4.36
N SER A 470 0.37 -20.49 4.06
CA SER A 470 0.71 -21.67 3.26
C SER A 470 1.29 -21.31 1.88
N GLN A 471 0.69 -20.33 1.20
CA GLN A 471 1.14 -19.94 -0.13
C GLN A 471 2.39 -19.06 -0.08
N LEU A 472 2.57 -18.24 0.97
CA LEU A 472 3.84 -17.54 1.21
C LEU A 472 4.98 -18.53 1.47
N VAL A 473 4.75 -19.60 2.24
CA VAL A 473 5.73 -20.68 2.48
C VAL A 473 6.03 -21.46 1.19
N ARG A 474 5.01 -21.85 0.41
CA ARG A 474 5.18 -22.55 -0.87
C ARG A 474 6.08 -21.76 -1.83
N TRP A 475 5.69 -20.51 -2.12
CA TRP A 475 6.29 -19.72 -3.18
C TRP A 475 7.57 -18.99 -2.78
N ASP A 476 7.80 -18.73 -1.49
CA ASP A 476 9.02 -18.10 -0.96
C ASP A 476 9.48 -16.91 -1.82
N LEU A 477 8.62 -15.87 -1.90
CA LEU A 477 8.68 -14.82 -2.92
C LEU A 477 9.98 -13.98 -2.96
N GLN A 478 10.89 -14.18 -2.00
CA GLN A 478 12.24 -13.58 -2.00
C GLN A 478 13.35 -14.55 -2.45
N GLY A 479 13.08 -15.86 -2.41
CA GLY A 479 14.07 -16.91 -2.64
C GLY A 479 15.14 -17.04 -1.54
N ASP A 480 14.92 -16.42 -0.38
CA ASP A 480 15.88 -16.35 0.73
C ASP A 480 15.61 -17.40 1.82
N GLY A 481 14.53 -18.18 1.72
CA GLY A 481 14.13 -19.18 2.72
C GLY A 481 13.66 -18.59 4.05
N LYS A 482 13.55 -17.26 4.16
CA LYS A 482 13.19 -16.58 5.41
C LYS A 482 11.80 -16.97 5.88
N VAL A 483 10.82 -17.01 4.97
CA VAL A 483 9.44 -17.38 5.32
C VAL A 483 9.32 -18.84 5.78
N LYS A 484 10.08 -19.76 5.17
CA LYS A 484 10.12 -21.19 5.55
C LYS A 484 10.75 -21.41 6.92
N SER A 485 11.62 -20.49 7.35
CA SER A 485 12.26 -20.49 8.67
C SER A 485 11.40 -19.78 9.73
N ALA A 486 10.57 -18.82 9.33
CA ALA A 486 9.65 -18.09 10.21
C ALA A 486 8.36 -18.89 10.50
N ILE A 487 7.78 -19.51 9.46
CA ILE A 487 6.54 -20.28 9.53
C ILE A 487 6.89 -21.77 9.34
N THR A 488 7.12 -22.47 10.45
CA THR A 488 7.25 -23.94 10.45
C THR A 488 5.87 -24.61 10.43
N SER A 489 5.83 -25.93 10.23
CA SER A 489 4.61 -26.74 10.15
C SER A 489 3.64 -26.57 11.32
N GLU A 490 4.16 -26.23 12.49
CA GLU A 490 3.42 -26.05 13.75
C GLU A 490 2.90 -24.62 13.94
N LYS A 491 3.42 -23.65 13.17
CA LYS A 491 3.28 -22.20 13.42
C LYS A 491 2.30 -21.46 12.53
N TYR A 492 1.73 -22.11 11.51
CA TYR A 492 0.74 -21.49 10.63
C TYR A 492 -0.41 -20.80 11.40
N ASP A 493 -0.80 -21.40 12.51
CA ASP A 493 -1.88 -20.94 13.39
C ASP A 493 -1.46 -19.77 14.32
N GLU A 494 -0.17 -19.70 14.69
CA GLU A 494 0.38 -18.60 15.50
C GLU A 494 0.35 -17.28 14.73
N VAL A 495 0.74 -17.32 13.44
CA VAL A 495 0.75 -16.14 12.55
C VAL A 495 -0.63 -15.49 12.44
N GLY A 496 -1.68 -16.30 12.31
CA GLY A 496 -3.06 -15.81 12.27
C GLY A 496 -3.47 -15.18 13.59
N LYS A 497 -3.23 -15.86 14.72
CA LYS A 497 -3.58 -15.37 16.06
C LYS A 497 -2.86 -14.09 16.48
N GLU A 498 -1.63 -13.89 16.03
CA GLU A 498 -0.84 -12.68 16.33
C GLU A 498 -1.33 -11.44 15.55
N ILE A 499 -1.91 -11.64 14.37
CA ILE A 499 -2.13 -10.58 13.37
C ILE A 499 -3.62 -10.31 13.11
N PHE A 500 -4.46 -11.34 13.00
CA PHE A 500 -5.88 -11.21 12.66
C PHE A 500 -6.72 -11.08 13.94
N LEU A 501 -7.35 -9.93 14.15
CA LEU A 501 -8.11 -9.63 15.36
C LEU A 501 -9.54 -10.21 15.33
N THR A 502 -9.68 -11.50 15.03
CA THR A 502 -10.97 -12.19 14.81
C THR A 502 -11.94 -12.06 15.98
N ASP A 503 -11.47 -12.30 17.20
CA ASP A 503 -12.32 -12.21 18.39
C ASP A 503 -12.80 -10.77 18.64
N LEU A 504 -11.92 -9.78 18.41
CA LEU A 504 -12.22 -8.36 18.55
C LEU A 504 -13.22 -7.87 17.49
N ALA A 505 -13.06 -8.32 16.24
CA ALA A 505 -13.98 -8.05 15.15
C ALA A 505 -15.36 -8.67 15.41
N ARG A 506 -15.42 -9.89 15.99
CA ARG A 506 -16.67 -10.54 16.42
C ARG A 506 -17.38 -9.75 17.51
N GLU A 507 -16.66 -9.35 18.55
CA GLU A 507 -17.19 -8.52 19.65
C GLU A 507 -17.76 -7.20 19.11
N LEU A 508 -17.01 -6.49 18.27
CA LEU A 508 -17.45 -5.22 17.70
C LEU A 508 -18.61 -5.34 16.71
N ALA A 509 -18.65 -6.40 15.90
CA ALA A 509 -19.77 -6.67 15.02
C ALA A 509 -21.07 -6.91 15.83
N GLN A 510 -20.99 -7.62 16.95
CA GLN A 510 -22.12 -7.77 17.88
C GLN A 510 -22.53 -6.44 18.53
N GLU A 511 -21.57 -5.60 18.95
CA GLU A 511 -21.84 -4.27 19.48
C GLU A 511 -22.62 -3.38 18.49
N VAL A 512 -22.31 -3.44 17.19
CA VAL A 512 -23.02 -2.67 16.14
C VAL A 512 -24.26 -3.39 15.57
N GLY A 513 -24.72 -4.47 16.22
CA GLY A 513 -25.96 -5.17 15.89
C GLY A 513 -25.88 -6.13 14.69
N GLN A 514 -24.68 -6.48 14.23
CA GLN A 514 -24.48 -7.52 13.22
C GLN A 514 -24.40 -8.92 13.85
N THR A 515 -24.57 -9.94 13.02
CA THR A 515 -24.49 -11.37 13.39
C THR A 515 -23.23 -12.02 12.81
N PRO A 516 -22.05 -11.80 13.40
CA PRO A 516 -20.81 -12.44 12.94
C PRO A 516 -20.82 -13.96 13.22
N PRO A 517 -19.99 -14.74 12.50
CA PRO A 517 -19.76 -16.16 12.78
C PRO A 517 -19.30 -16.43 14.22
N THR A 518 -19.70 -17.59 14.75
CA THR A 518 -19.20 -18.13 16.01
C THR A 518 -17.82 -18.77 15.84
N GLU A 519 -17.66 -19.48 14.72
CA GLU A 519 -16.47 -20.18 14.26
C GLU A 519 -15.39 -19.19 13.79
N ILE A 520 -14.13 -19.45 14.17
CA ILE A 520 -12.97 -18.62 13.75
C ILE A 520 -12.19 -19.24 12.58
N TYR A 521 -12.38 -20.55 12.32
CA TYR A 521 -11.86 -21.27 11.16
C TYR A 521 -13.01 -21.90 10.38
N ARG A 522 -12.82 -22.05 9.07
CA ARG A 522 -13.65 -22.89 8.22
C ARG A 522 -12.76 -23.55 7.17
N THR A 523 -13.19 -24.69 6.64
CA THR A 523 -12.60 -25.26 5.42
C THR A 523 -12.89 -24.32 4.26
N GLU A 524 -11.87 -23.93 3.50
CA GLU A 524 -12.03 -23.07 2.32
C GLU A 524 -12.12 -23.93 1.07
N THR A 525 -13.15 -23.74 0.25
CA THR A 525 -13.31 -24.44 -1.03
C THR A 525 -12.84 -23.54 -2.16
N LEU A 526 -11.83 -24.01 -2.91
CA LEU A 526 -11.31 -23.36 -4.10
C LEU A 526 -11.77 -24.14 -5.34
N GLU A 527 -11.51 -23.60 -6.54
CA GLU A 527 -11.99 -24.18 -7.81
C GLU A 527 -11.40 -25.59 -8.09
N PHE A 528 -10.16 -25.85 -7.67
CA PHE A 528 -9.41 -27.05 -8.08
C PHE A 528 -8.98 -27.97 -6.92
N ASP A 529 -9.20 -27.53 -5.68
CA ASP A 529 -8.86 -28.23 -4.43
C ASP A 529 -9.60 -27.61 -3.22
N THR A 530 -9.45 -28.24 -2.05
CA THR A 530 -10.05 -27.80 -0.79
C THR A 530 -8.94 -27.59 0.23
N PHE A 531 -8.98 -26.48 0.96
CA PHE A 531 -8.02 -26.15 2.00
C PHE A 531 -8.58 -26.40 3.40
N ASP A 532 -7.98 -27.35 4.12
CA ASP A 532 -8.19 -27.55 5.55
C ASP A 532 -7.21 -26.65 6.35
N PRO A 533 -7.69 -25.62 7.08
CA PRO A 533 -6.82 -24.74 7.85
C PRO A 533 -6.09 -25.44 9.00
N ALA A 534 -6.52 -26.64 9.41
CA ALA A 534 -5.82 -27.46 10.39
C ALA A 534 -4.59 -28.18 9.80
N LYS A 535 -4.40 -28.19 8.48
CA LYS A 535 -3.30 -28.89 7.81
C LYS A 535 -2.60 -28.10 6.68
N PRO A 536 -2.10 -26.87 6.91
CA PRO A 536 -1.60 -26.05 5.81
C PRO A 536 -0.35 -26.63 5.14
N GLN A 537 0.50 -27.37 5.86
CA GLN A 537 1.68 -28.03 5.27
C GLN A 537 1.30 -29.19 4.35
N GLU A 538 0.34 -30.05 4.74
CA GLU A 538 -0.11 -31.18 3.91
C GLU A 538 -0.68 -30.66 2.58
N TYR A 539 -1.44 -29.57 2.61
CA TYR A 539 -1.94 -28.88 1.40
C TYR A 539 -0.81 -28.35 0.50
N VAL A 540 0.24 -27.74 1.05
CA VAL A 540 1.40 -27.28 0.27
C VAL A 540 2.13 -28.45 -0.37
N ASP A 541 2.38 -29.52 0.38
CA ASP A 541 3.07 -30.72 -0.09
C ASP A 541 2.26 -31.43 -1.21
N GLU A 542 0.94 -31.50 -1.07
CA GLU A 542 0.03 -32.01 -2.11
C GLU A 542 0.05 -31.15 -3.37
N GLN A 543 0.03 -29.82 -3.25
CA GLN A 543 0.12 -28.93 -4.41
C GLN A 543 1.45 -29.04 -5.15
N ILE A 544 2.58 -29.07 -4.43
CA ILE A 544 3.91 -29.27 -5.01
C ILE A 544 3.98 -30.64 -5.71
N LYS A 545 3.45 -31.70 -5.09
CA LYS A 545 3.38 -33.04 -5.68
C LYS A 545 2.49 -33.12 -6.92
N LYS A 546 1.40 -32.34 -6.97
CA LYS A 546 0.42 -32.33 -8.07
C LYS A 546 0.89 -31.52 -9.28
N TYR A 547 1.52 -30.37 -9.05
CA TYR A 547 1.89 -29.40 -10.10
C TYR A 547 3.40 -29.36 -10.41
N GLY A 548 4.25 -29.86 -9.50
CA GLY A 548 5.71 -29.95 -9.66
C GLY A 548 6.51 -28.78 -9.05
N PHE A 549 5.83 -27.81 -8.43
CA PHE A 549 6.36 -26.59 -7.83
C PHE A 549 5.32 -25.96 -6.88
#